data_AF-A0A9X4MNE3-F1
#
_entry.id   AF-A0A9X4MNE3-F1
#
_cell.length_a   1.000
_cell.length_b   1.000
_cell.length_c   1.000
_cell.angle_alpha   90.00
_cell.angle_beta   90.00
_cell.angle_gamma   90.00
#
_symmetry.space_group_name_H-M   'P 1'
#
loop_
_entity.id
_entity.type
_entity.pdbx_description
1 polymer ?
#
loop_
_entity_poly.entity_id
_entity_poly.type
_entity_poly.pdbx_seq_one_letter_code
_entity_poly.pdbx_strand_id
1 'polypeptide(L)'
;MTNKISDLQKRKEHFQWVVKSLGTKEKELYLEKDWYDNPTLISKEDAKKEVEQAQQELELLQMKSKNIWQSMRRLFQRLWC
;
A
#
# COMPACT_ATOMS: atom_id res chain seq x y z
N MET A 1 6.52 4.83 12.35
CA MET A 1 6.68 3.81 11.27
C MET A 1 5.46 2.91 11.14
N THR A 2 4.82 2.50 12.23
CA THR A 2 3.56 1.72 12.24
C THR A 2 2.41 2.40 11.52
N ASN A 3 2.22 3.72 11.72
CA ASN A 3 1.16 4.49 11.03
C ASN A 3 1.28 4.37 9.51
N LYS A 4 2.50 4.51 8.96
CA LYS A 4 2.73 4.47 7.51
C LYS A 4 2.36 3.13 6.85
N ILE A 5 2.61 2.00 7.52
CA ILE A 5 2.23 0.68 7.00
C ILE A 5 0.70 0.50 7.08
N SER A 6 0.09 0.91 8.20
CA SER A 6 -1.36 0.94 8.39
C SER A 6 -2.05 1.75 7.29
N ASP A 7 -1.52 2.95 7.01
CA ASP A 7 -2.12 3.87 6.05
C ASP A 7 -2.00 3.34 4.63
N LEU A 8 -0.87 2.71 4.28
CA LEU A 8 -0.70 2.02 3.00
C LEU A 8 -1.63 0.82 2.83
N GLN A 9 -1.87 0.05 3.89
CA GLN A 9 -2.84 -1.05 3.85
C GLN A 9 -4.26 -0.55 3.63
N LYS A 10 -4.68 0.49 4.37
CA LYS A 10 -5.99 1.13 4.19
C LYS A 10 -6.17 1.70 2.78
N ARG A 11 -5.13 2.36 2.24
CA ARG A 11 -5.13 2.89 0.87
C ARG A 11 -5.31 1.78 -0.16
N LYS A 12 -4.59 0.66 0.01
CA LYS A 12 -4.71 -0.50 -0.87
C LYS A 12 -6.13 -1.09 -0.83
N GLU A 13 -6.70 -1.29 0.36
CA GLU A 13 -8.05 -1.84 0.53
C GLU A 13 -9.12 -0.95 -0.11
N HIS A 14 -8.98 0.37 0.07
CA HIS A 14 -9.85 1.36 -0.53
C HIS A 14 -9.86 1.28 -2.06
N PHE A 15 -8.69 1.35 -2.71
CA PHE A 15 -8.62 1.29 -4.17
C PHE A 15 -9.00 -0.09 -4.72
N GLN A 16 -8.76 -1.18 -3.98
CA GLN A 16 -9.29 -2.50 -4.35
C GLN A 16 -10.83 -2.52 -4.36
N TRP A 17 -11.46 -1.89 -3.38
CA TRP A 17 -12.91 -1.73 -3.35
C TRP A 17 -13.40 -0.88 -4.52
N VAL A 18 -12.71 0.23 -4.83
CA VAL A 18 -13.03 1.09 -5.98
C VAL A 18 -13.00 0.30 -7.29
N VAL A 19 -11.93 -0.46 -7.56
CA VAL A 19 -11.81 -1.31 -8.76
C VAL A 19 -12.95 -2.32 -8.84
N LYS A 20 -13.33 -2.93 -7.72
CA LYS A 20 -14.43 -3.90 -7.66
C LYS A 20 -15.78 -3.23 -7.92
N SER A 21 -15.99 -2.04 -7.36
CA SER A 21 -17.22 -1.25 -7.51
C SER A 21 -17.44 -0.78 -8.95
N LEU A 22 -16.37 -0.35 -9.64
CA LEU A 22 -16.36 0.00 -11.06
C LEU A 22 -16.44 -1.23 -11.97
N GLY A 23 -16.05 -2.41 -11.49
CA GLY A 23 -16.20 -3.67 -12.22
C GLY A 23 -17.63 -4.23 -12.23
N THR A 24 -18.47 -3.82 -11.27
CA THR A 24 -19.84 -4.33 -11.11
C THR A 24 -20.92 -3.34 -11.54
N LYS A 25 -20.58 -2.05 -11.70
CA LYS A 25 -21.47 -1.00 -12.16
C LYS A 25 -21.04 -0.54 -13.54
N GLU A 26 -21.98 -0.12 -14.38
CA GLU A 26 -21.72 0.57 -15.67
C GLU A 26 -20.99 1.93 -15.51
N LYS A 27 -20.53 2.28 -14.30
CA LYS A 27 -19.84 3.53 -14.03
C LYS A 27 -18.36 3.36 -14.38
N GLU A 28 -17.89 4.19 -15.30
CA GLU A 28 -16.49 4.18 -15.76
C GLU A 28 -15.54 4.89 -14.79
N LEU A 29 -16.06 5.82 -13.97
CA LEU A 29 -15.29 6.70 -13.11
C LEU A 29 -15.79 6.67 -11.66
N TYR A 30 -14.84 6.71 -10.72
CA TYR A 30 -15.07 6.84 -9.29
C TYR A 30 -14.59 8.20 -8.81
N LEU A 31 -15.39 8.88 -7.98
CA LEU A 31 -14.98 10.15 -7.38
C LEU A 31 -14.25 9.88 -6.07
N GLU A 32 -12.94 10.04 -6.09
CA GLU A 32 -12.08 9.88 -4.93
C GLU A 32 -12.09 11.16 -4.09
N LYS A 33 -12.28 11.00 -2.78
CA LYS A 33 -12.37 12.10 -1.82
C LYS A 33 -11.56 11.87 -0.55
N ASP A 34 -11.20 10.62 -0.26
CA ASP A 34 -10.63 10.26 1.03
C ASP A 34 -9.09 10.33 1.01
N TRP A 35 -8.48 10.16 -0.17
CA TRP A 35 -7.02 10.06 -0.31
C TRP A 35 -6.34 11.22 -1.03
N TYR A 36 -7.08 12.09 -1.72
CA TYR A 36 -6.54 13.26 -2.41
C TYR A 36 -7.07 14.54 -1.78
N ASP A 37 -6.20 15.53 -1.62
CA ASP A 37 -6.58 16.87 -1.11
C ASP A 37 -7.66 17.53 -1.99
N ASN A 38 -7.63 17.21 -3.29
CA ASN A 38 -8.64 17.64 -4.25
C ASN A 38 -9.45 16.44 -4.74
N PRO A 39 -10.79 16.51 -4.71
CA PRO A 39 -11.64 15.43 -5.18
C PRO A 39 -11.39 15.18 -6.67
N THR A 40 -10.96 13.96 -7.00
CA THR A 40 -10.48 13.60 -8.34
C THR A 40 -11.27 12.42 -8.88
N LEU A 41 -11.60 12.46 -10.17
CA LEU A 41 -12.22 11.32 -10.85
C LEU A 41 -11.13 10.32 -11.26
N ILE A 42 -11.28 9.08 -10.82
CA ILE A 42 -10.32 8.01 -11.03
C ILE A 42 -10.99 6.92 -11.85
N SER A 43 -10.29 6.50 -12.90
CA SER A 43 -10.71 5.37 -13.73
C SER A 43 -10.38 4.04 -13.05
N LYS A 44 -10.97 2.95 -13.54
CA LYS A 44 -10.63 1.60 -13.08
C LYS A 44 -9.15 1.26 -13.29
N GLU A 45 -8.54 1.78 -14.35
CA GLU A 45 -7.12 1.55 -14.67
C GLU A 45 -6.21 2.28 -13.70
N ASP A 46 -6.52 3.54 -13.40
CA ASP A 46 -5.75 4.33 -12.45
C ASP A 46 -5.88 3.77 -11.03
N ALA A 47 -7.08 3.33 -10.64
CA ALA A 47 -7.28 2.66 -9.36
C ALA A 47 -6.49 1.34 -9.25
N LYS A 48 -6.29 0.61 -10.35
CA LYS A 48 -5.41 -0.58 -10.35
C LYS A 48 -3.94 -0.22 -10.18
N LYS A 49 -3.46 0.82 -10.87
CA LYS A 49 -2.07 1.30 -10.72
C LYS A 49 -1.77 1.70 -9.28
N GLU A 50 -2.72 2.37 -8.62
CA GLU A 50 -2.62 2.76 -7.21
C GLU A 50 -2.48 1.54 -6.27
N VAL A 51 -3.24 0.47 -6.52
CA VAL A 51 -3.12 -0.78 -5.75
C VAL A 51 -1.75 -1.43 -5.93
N GLU A 52 -1.22 -1.45 -7.16
CA GLU A 52 0.11 -1.99 -7.45
C GLU A 52 1.21 -1.17 -6.77
N GLN A 53 1.13 0.17 -6.83
CA GLN A 53 2.08 1.06 -6.16
C GLN A 53 2.07 0.86 -4.64
N ALA A 54 0.89 0.83 -4.01
CA ALA A 54 0.77 0.60 -2.58
C ALA A 54 1.34 -0.78 -2.17
N GLN A 55 1.15 -1.80 -2.99
CA GLN A 55 1.71 -3.14 -2.77
C GLN A 55 3.24 -3.13 -2.86
N GLN A 56 3.81 -2.47 -3.86
CA GLN A 56 5.27 -2.36 -4.02
C GLN A 56 5.91 -1.63 -2.84
N GLU A 57 5.31 -0.54 -2.36
CA GLU A 57 5.81 0.17 -1.18
C GLU A 57 5.78 -0.71 0.08
N LEU A 58 4.70 -1.49 0.27
CA LEU A 58 4.59 -2.43 1.38
C LEU A 58 5.67 -3.51 1.33
N GLU A 59 5.94 -4.09 0.17
CA GLU A 59 6.99 -5.09 -0.02
C GLU A 59 8.38 -4.52 0.27
N LEU A 60 8.65 -3.30 -0.19
CA LEU A 60 9.91 -2.62 0.02
C LEU A 60 10.15 -2.32 1.51
N LEU A 61 9.10 -1.91 2.23
CA LEU A 61 9.14 -1.73 3.69
C LEU A 61 9.36 -3.05 4.42
N GLN A 62 8.67 -4.13 4.00
CA GLN A 62 8.89 -5.47 4.56
C GLN A 62 10.32 -5.97 4.34
N MET A 63 10.88 -5.79 3.13
CA MET A 63 12.27 -6.16 2.84
C MET A 63 13.26 -5.39 3.71
N LYS A 64 13.09 -4.07 3.86
CA LYS A 64 13.92 -3.25 4.77
C LYS A 64 13.86 -3.76 6.20
N SER A 65 12.65 -4.07 6.69
CA SER A 65 12.48 -4.61 8.05
C SER A 65 13.21 -5.95 8.26
N LYS A 66 13.14 -6.85 7.29
CA LYS A 66 13.82 -8.15 7.32
C LYS A 66 15.35 -7.98 7.33
N ASN A 67 15.88 -7.08 6.51
CA ASN A 67 17.32 -6.81 6.46
C ASN A 67 17.85 -6.24 7.78
N ILE A 68 17.11 -5.30 8.39
CA ILE A 68 17.46 -4.75 9.71
C ILE A 68 17.47 -5.86 10.76
N TRP A 69 16.43 -6.70 10.80
CA TRP A 69 16.33 -7.81 11.74
C TRP A 69 17.46 -8.84 11.57
N GLN A 70 17.82 -9.17 10.33
CA GLN A 70 18.94 -10.07 10.04
C GLN A 70 20.28 -9.47 10.50
N SER A 71 20.51 -8.18 10.26
CA SER A 71 21.70 -7.48 10.75
C SER A 71 21.76 -7.46 12.28
N MET A 72 20.64 -7.17 12.96
CA MET A 72 20.56 -7.23 14.42
C MET A 72 20.87 -8.64 14.94
N ARG A 73 20.26 -9.68 14.35
CA ARG A 73 20.52 -11.08 14.71
C ARG A 73 22.00 -11.44 14.60
N ARG A 74 22.68 -11.02 13.53
CA ARG A 74 24.13 -11.24 13.36
C ARG A 74 24.96 -10.53 14.42
N LEU A 75 24.59 -9.31 14.81
CA LEU A 75 25.28 -8.57 15.87
C LEU A 75 25.07 -9.23 17.24
N PHE A 76 23.85 -9.64 17.57
CA PHE A 76 23.57 -10.36 18.82
C PHE A 76 24.33 -11.68 18.89
N GLN A 77 24.41 -12.44 17.78
CA GLN A 77 25.21 -13.67 17.73
C GLN A 77 26.72 -13.42 17.95
N ARG A 78 27.24 -12.25 17.55
CA ARG A 78 28.65 -11.88 17.76
C ARG A 78 28.97 -11.32 19.14
N LEU A 79 27.98 -10.75 19.84
CA LEU A 79 28.14 -10.17 21.18
C LEU A 79 27.93 -11.19 22.30
N TRP A 80 27.25 -12.30 22.00
CA TRP A 80 26.93 -13.36 22.96
C TRP A 80 27.72 -14.66 22.73
N CYS A 81 28.65 -14.66 21.75
CA CYS A 81 29.73 -15.63 21.59
C CYS A 81 31.06 -14.94 21.97
#